data_AF-A0A3Q9V8F0-F1
#
_entry.id   AF-A0A3Q9V8F0-F1
#
_cell.length_a   1.000
_cell.length_b   1.000
_cell.length_c   1.000
_cell.angle_alpha   90.00
_cell.angle_beta   90.00
_cell.angle_gamma   90.00
#
_symmetry.space_group_name_H-M   'P 1'
#
loop_
_entity.id
_entity.type
_entity.pdbx_description
1 polymer ?
#
loop_
_entity_poly.entity_id
_entity_poly.type
_entity_poly.pdbx_seq_one_letter_code
_entity_poly.pdbx_strand_id
1 'polypeptide(L)'
;MNKKNKFLNLILGAPLVAFPIVAISCTNYKDLKLNKTYSIDIKDIDNVGTMFDRNIKYSEYNKITGEETEKTTTLWEYFSLVEGNIAKVSDGDTINIKVTKGSPNGIIKIGQLIKIRIPLIDTLEENTEDVTEREKNLAHLDSEYARSILPIGSKVRLISDDGWINKSYDRSVGYLFYGDGYKKNFSISMLANGWTLPRFNERVLKSFMFEYNKKDKSLVSDYLLPFVAHAFNEGFINKKGFYNSNGVNIKLNGKKTNIKFKNPQALSKEYLSHGETLILDGYRIMYPSYISRSYWNPKMNIYEFLKNNQQTKTK
;
A
#
# COMPACT_ATOMS: atom_id res chain seq x y z
N MET A 1 -37.91 16.71 -81.56
CA MET A 1 -36.85 17.02 -80.57
C MET A 1 -37.42 16.66 -79.20
N ASN A 2 -36.90 15.78 -78.34
CA ASN A 2 -35.61 15.11 -78.20
C ASN A 2 -35.86 13.73 -77.55
N LYS A 3 -35.23 12.68 -78.09
CA LYS A 3 -35.08 11.35 -77.46
C LYS A 3 -34.04 11.42 -76.34
N LYS A 4 -34.18 10.60 -75.29
CA LYS A 4 -33.10 9.86 -74.56
C LYS A 4 -33.73 9.06 -73.40
N ASN A 5 -33.74 7.73 -73.50
CA ASN A 5 -32.76 6.76 -72.93
C ASN A 5 -32.98 6.53 -71.42
N LYS A 6 -33.52 5.37 -71.04
CA LYS A 6 -32.77 4.19 -70.53
C LYS A 6 -31.76 4.56 -69.43
N PHE A 7 -31.96 4.07 -68.21
CA PHE A 7 -31.07 3.04 -67.61
C PHE A 7 -31.65 2.52 -66.29
N LEU A 8 -31.85 1.20 -66.26
CA LEU A 8 -32.00 0.37 -65.08
C LEU A 8 -30.61 0.25 -64.44
N ASN A 9 -30.45 0.57 -63.15
CA ASN A 9 -29.29 0.18 -62.33
C ASN A 9 -29.87 -0.45 -61.05
N LEU A 10 -29.98 -1.77 -61.00
CA LEU A 10 -28.99 -2.71 -60.46
C LEU A 10 -28.68 -2.46 -58.96
N ILE A 11 -29.30 -3.31 -58.16
CA ILE A 11 -28.96 -3.64 -56.77
C ILE A 11 -27.49 -4.06 -56.73
N LEU A 12 -26.70 -3.46 -55.82
CA LEU A 12 -25.56 -4.06 -55.12
C LEU A 12 -24.97 -3.03 -54.15
N GLY A 13 -25.23 -3.19 -52.86
CA GLY A 13 -24.73 -2.31 -51.81
C GLY A 13 -24.57 -3.05 -50.49
N ALA A 14 -23.47 -3.82 -50.42
CA ALA A 14 -22.71 -4.34 -49.27
C ALA A 14 -23.45 -4.84 -48.01
N PRO A 15 -23.09 -6.04 -47.48
CA PRO A 15 -23.44 -6.38 -46.11
C PRO A 15 -22.77 -5.37 -45.18
N LEU A 16 -23.58 -4.71 -44.34
CA LEU A 16 -23.11 -4.03 -43.14
C LEU A 16 -22.41 -5.09 -42.29
N VAL A 17 -21.08 -5.17 -42.43
CA VAL A 17 -20.23 -5.86 -41.47
C VAL A 17 -20.40 -5.09 -40.18
N ALA A 18 -21.30 -5.58 -39.32
CA ALA A 18 -21.41 -5.16 -37.95
C ALA A 18 -20.05 -5.42 -37.32
N PHE A 19 -19.21 -4.39 -37.26
CA PHE A 19 -18.03 -4.41 -36.40
C PHE A 19 -18.53 -4.78 -35.01
N PRO A 20 -17.99 -5.82 -34.36
CA PRO A 20 -18.26 -6.01 -32.96
C PRO A 20 -17.72 -4.76 -32.28
N ILE A 21 -18.64 -3.91 -31.84
CA ILE A 21 -18.33 -2.93 -30.80
C ILE A 21 -17.90 -3.79 -29.64
N VAL A 22 -16.60 -4.03 -29.52
CA VAL A 22 -15.99 -4.54 -28.31
C VAL A 22 -16.33 -3.46 -27.30
N ALA A 23 -17.40 -3.68 -26.56
CA ALA A 23 -17.72 -2.89 -25.40
C ALA A 23 -16.49 -3.01 -24.50
N ILE A 24 -15.64 -1.98 -24.52
CA ILE A 24 -14.62 -1.79 -23.51
C ILE A 24 -15.45 -1.60 -22.25
N SER A 25 -15.68 -2.71 -21.54
CA SER A 25 -16.24 -2.68 -20.20
C SER A 25 -15.32 -1.75 -19.41
N CYS A 26 -15.78 -0.52 -19.18
CA CYS A 26 -15.20 0.40 -18.23
C CYS A 26 -15.29 -0.29 -16.88
N THR A 27 -14.25 -1.05 -16.53
CA THR A 27 -14.22 -1.76 -15.27
C THR A 27 -14.06 -0.72 -14.17
N ASN A 28 -15.04 -0.62 -13.28
CA ASN A 28 -14.92 0.24 -12.12
C ASN A 28 -14.06 -0.48 -11.06
N TYR A 29 -12.76 -0.21 -11.05
CA TYR A 29 -11.84 -0.79 -10.06
C TYR A 29 -12.18 -0.40 -8.61
N LYS A 30 -13.03 0.61 -8.41
CA LYS A 30 -13.55 1.02 -7.08
C LYS A 30 -14.52 0.02 -6.48
N ASP A 31 -15.10 -0.88 -7.26
CA ASP A 31 -16.13 -1.82 -6.80
C ASP A 31 -15.61 -3.26 -6.67
N LEU A 32 -14.30 -3.46 -6.78
CA LEU A 32 -13.70 -4.78 -6.57
C LEU A 32 -13.87 -5.20 -5.10
N LYS A 33 -14.35 -6.43 -4.92
CA LYS A 33 -14.44 -7.12 -3.63
C LYS A 33 -13.27 -8.09 -3.44
N LEU A 34 -12.80 -8.19 -2.20
CA LEU A 34 -11.85 -9.22 -1.80
C LEU A 34 -12.59 -10.57 -1.65
N ASN A 35 -11.82 -11.66 -1.71
CA ASN A 35 -12.38 -12.97 -1.45
C ASN A 35 -12.71 -13.14 0.06
N LYS A 36 -13.38 -14.23 0.41
CA LYS A 36 -13.82 -14.53 1.79
C LYS A 36 -12.67 -14.73 2.81
N THR A 37 -11.41 -14.74 2.37
CA THR A 37 -10.25 -14.85 3.28
C THR A 37 -9.94 -13.54 3.99
N TYR A 38 -10.47 -12.42 3.49
CA TYR A 38 -10.43 -11.11 4.12
C TYR A 38 -11.73 -10.88 4.88
N SER A 39 -11.64 -10.51 6.15
CA SER A 39 -12.81 -10.34 7.03
C SER A 39 -13.42 -8.93 6.98
N ILE A 40 -12.79 -8.00 6.24
CA ILE A 40 -13.26 -6.62 6.09
C ILE A 40 -13.27 -6.23 4.60
N ASP A 41 -14.09 -5.23 4.26
CA ASP A 41 -14.15 -4.67 2.91
C ASP A 41 -12.88 -3.86 2.60
N ILE A 42 -12.42 -3.88 1.35
CA ILE A 42 -11.21 -3.15 0.92
C ILE A 42 -11.29 -1.63 1.20
N LYS A 43 -12.51 -1.09 1.26
CA LYS A 43 -12.77 0.33 1.56
C LYS A 43 -12.67 0.66 3.04
N ASP A 44 -12.72 -0.34 3.93
CA ASP A 44 -12.70 -0.16 5.38
C ASP A 44 -11.26 -0.06 5.95
N ILE A 45 -10.50 0.91 5.43
CA ILE A 45 -9.08 1.08 5.75
C ILE A 45 -8.81 1.47 7.22
N ASP A 46 -9.82 1.99 7.92
CA ASP A 46 -9.73 2.39 9.32
C ASP A 46 -9.87 1.22 10.31
N ASN A 47 -10.31 0.04 9.84
CA ASN A 47 -10.50 -1.16 10.67
C ASN A 47 -9.58 -2.34 10.29
N VAL A 48 -8.54 -2.09 9.49
CA VAL A 48 -7.59 -3.10 8.98
C VAL A 48 -6.95 -3.95 10.09
N GLY A 49 -6.66 -3.37 11.24
CA GLY A 49 -6.10 -4.08 12.39
C GLY A 49 -7.00 -5.20 12.92
N THR A 50 -8.32 -5.09 12.79
CA THR A 50 -9.26 -6.12 13.28
C THR A 50 -9.11 -7.46 12.56
N MET A 51 -8.55 -7.48 11.35
CA MET A 51 -8.26 -8.74 10.65
C MET A 51 -7.29 -9.62 11.44
N PHE A 52 -6.42 -9.01 12.24
CA PHE A 52 -5.37 -9.72 12.97
C PHE A 52 -5.85 -10.32 14.31
N ASP A 53 -7.09 -10.03 14.72
CA ASP A 53 -7.75 -10.69 15.85
C ASP A 53 -8.19 -12.12 15.50
N ARG A 54 -8.13 -12.50 14.21
CA ARG A 54 -8.49 -13.83 13.73
C ARG A 54 -7.54 -14.90 14.29
N ASN A 55 -8.13 -15.97 14.81
CA ASN A 55 -7.40 -17.18 15.19
C ASN A 55 -7.00 -18.01 13.97
N ILE A 56 -5.77 -18.51 14.00
CA ILE A 56 -5.22 -19.45 13.04
C ILE A 56 -4.71 -20.69 13.77
N LYS A 57 -4.60 -21.79 13.02
CA LYS A 57 -3.97 -23.02 13.47
C LYS A 57 -2.69 -23.23 12.69
N TYR A 58 -1.60 -23.54 13.37
CA TYR A 58 -0.34 -23.88 12.74
C TYR A 58 0.33 -25.00 13.53
N SER A 59 1.12 -25.80 12.82
CA SER A 59 1.95 -26.83 13.43
C SER A 59 3.29 -26.26 13.85
N GLU A 60 3.69 -26.51 15.09
CA GLU A 60 5.04 -26.26 15.55
C GLU A 60 5.78 -27.59 15.70
N TYR A 61 6.91 -27.71 15.01
CA TYR A 61 7.77 -28.87 15.07
C TYR A 61 8.86 -28.68 16.12
N ASN A 62 8.85 -29.51 17.15
CA ASN A 62 9.91 -29.54 18.14
C ASN A 62 11.11 -30.33 17.59
N LYS A 63 12.19 -29.62 17.25
CA LYS A 63 13.40 -30.25 16.70
C LYS A 63 14.13 -31.19 17.67
N ILE A 64 13.84 -31.11 18.97
CA ILE A 64 14.47 -31.94 20.00
C ILE A 64 13.70 -33.25 20.19
N THR A 65 12.36 -33.17 20.33
CA THR A 65 11.52 -34.36 20.55
C THR A 65 11.05 -35.01 19.25
N GLY A 66 11.12 -34.29 18.13
CA GLY A 66 10.58 -34.70 16.84
C GLY A 66 9.05 -34.62 16.75
N GLU A 67 8.39 -34.08 17.77
CA GLU A 67 6.93 -34.00 17.85
C GLU A 67 6.40 -32.76 17.13
N GLU A 68 5.27 -32.93 16.45
CA GLU A 68 4.51 -31.85 15.86
C GLU A 68 3.31 -31.55 16.74
N THR A 69 3.17 -30.29 17.18
CA THR A 69 2.05 -29.85 18.01
C THR A 69 1.22 -28.81 17.27
N GLU A 70 -0.10 -29.03 17.21
CA GLU A 70 -1.02 -28.03 16.68
C GLU A 70 -1.21 -26.93 17.72
N LYS A 71 -0.92 -25.68 17.34
CA LYS A 71 -1.14 -24.50 18.14
C LYS A 71 -2.23 -23.64 17.52
N THR A 72 -3.09 -23.09 18.36
CA THR A 72 -4.05 -22.06 17.98
C THR A 72 -3.58 -20.72 18.52
N THR A 73 -3.48 -19.71 17.67
CA THR A 73 -3.03 -18.38 18.05
C THR A 73 -3.72 -17.30 17.22
N THR A 74 -3.69 -16.04 17.65
CA THR A 74 -4.13 -14.92 16.82
C THR A 74 -3.06 -14.59 15.78
N LEU A 75 -3.46 -13.97 14.66
CA LEU A 75 -2.47 -13.47 13.69
C LEU A 75 -1.49 -12.46 14.32
N TRP A 76 -1.92 -11.69 15.32
CA TRP A 76 -1.02 -10.83 16.09
C TRP A 76 0.16 -11.61 16.67
N GLU A 77 -0.13 -12.67 17.42
CA GLU A 77 0.89 -13.49 18.08
C GLU A 77 1.69 -14.32 17.06
N TYR A 78 1.05 -14.81 15.99
CA TYR A 78 1.74 -15.51 14.89
C TYR A 78 2.82 -14.63 14.24
N PHE A 79 2.52 -13.36 14.00
CA PHE A 79 3.48 -12.39 13.46
C PHE A 79 4.31 -11.69 14.54
N SER A 80 4.56 -12.40 15.64
CA SER A 80 5.45 -11.99 16.73
C SER A 80 5.09 -10.62 17.32
N LEU A 81 3.88 -10.49 17.84
CA LEU A 81 3.38 -9.28 18.50
C LEU A 81 4.41 -8.57 19.40
N VAL A 82 4.52 -7.25 19.25
CA VAL A 82 5.14 -6.32 20.19
C VAL A 82 4.16 -5.19 20.49
N GLU A 83 4.11 -4.73 21.73
CA GLU A 83 3.37 -3.51 22.09
C GLU A 83 4.31 -2.49 22.71
N GLY A 84 3.99 -1.21 22.53
CA GLY A 84 4.78 -0.12 23.10
C GLY A 84 4.11 1.23 23.02
N ASN A 85 4.84 2.23 23.50
CA ASN A 85 4.45 3.63 23.41
C ASN A 85 5.38 4.36 22.44
N ILE A 86 4.82 5.24 21.61
CA ILE A 86 5.61 6.13 20.73
C ILE A 86 6.52 6.99 21.60
N ALA A 87 7.83 6.87 21.41
CA ALA A 87 8.83 7.70 22.07
C ALA A 87 9.22 8.91 21.20
N LYS A 88 9.35 8.68 19.88
CA LYS A 88 9.72 9.72 18.91
C LYS A 88 9.35 9.28 17.49
N VAL A 89 8.83 10.18 16.68
CA VAL A 89 8.77 10.03 15.21
C VAL A 89 10.01 10.75 14.65
N SER A 90 10.98 10.00 14.10
CA SER A 90 12.24 10.57 13.61
C SER A 90 12.08 11.28 12.27
N ASP A 91 11.33 10.63 11.38
CA ASP A 91 10.90 11.08 10.06
C ASP A 91 9.57 10.36 9.74
N GLY A 92 9.02 10.55 8.55
CA GLY A 92 7.69 10.06 8.19
C GLY A 92 7.53 8.54 8.16
N ASP A 93 8.61 7.74 8.15
CA ASP A 93 8.55 6.28 8.12
C ASP A 93 9.49 5.57 9.12
N THR A 94 10.16 6.32 9.99
CA THR A 94 11.04 5.83 11.05
C THR A 94 10.57 6.28 12.43
N ILE A 95 10.24 5.30 13.28
CA ILE A 95 9.56 5.53 14.56
C ILE A 95 10.31 4.84 15.70
N ASN A 96 10.50 5.55 16.81
CA ASN A 96 11.10 5.04 18.03
C ASN A 96 10.01 4.69 19.04
N ILE A 97 10.11 3.50 19.62
CA ILE A 97 9.06 2.92 20.46
C ILE A 97 9.69 2.41 21.74
N LYS A 98 9.10 2.78 22.88
CA LYS A 98 9.40 2.19 24.18
C LYS A 98 8.53 0.97 24.37
N VAL A 99 9.13 -0.21 24.37
CA VAL A 99 8.43 -1.49 24.42
C VAL A 99 7.77 -1.72 25.78
N THR A 100 6.49 -2.04 25.77
CA THR A 100 5.68 -2.40 26.95
C THR A 100 5.32 -3.88 26.98
N LYS A 101 5.26 -4.55 25.82
CA LYS A 101 5.16 -6.02 25.69
C LYS A 101 6.20 -6.49 24.67
N GLY A 102 7.13 -7.35 25.12
CA GLY A 102 8.19 -7.92 24.27
C GLY A 102 7.68 -8.96 23.29
N SER A 103 8.52 -9.34 22.32
CA SER A 103 8.17 -10.36 21.33
C SER A 103 8.15 -11.76 21.97
N PRO A 104 7.28 -12.68 21.51
CA PRO A 104 7.18 -14.04 22.06
C PRO A 104 8.50 -14.84 22.01
N ASN A 105 9.33 -14.58 21.00
CA ASN A 105 10.64 -15.20 20.84
C ASN A 105 11.77 -14.54 21.66
N GLY A 106 11.47 -13.50 22.45
CA GLY A 106 12.42 -12.82 23.33
C GLY A 106 13.46 -11.92 22.63
N ILE A 107 13.39 -11.75 21.32
CA ILE A 107 14.29 -10.88 20.54
C ILE A 107 14.11 -9.42 20.95
N ILE A 108 12.87 -8.96 21.07
CA ILE A 108 12.54 -7.62 21.55
C ILE A 108 12.05 -7.73 22.99
N LYS A 109 12.71 -7.00 23.90
CA LYS A 109 12.46 -7.10 25.35
C LYS A 109 11.66 -5.92 25.89
N ILE A 110 10.87 -6.16 26.94
CA ILE A 110 10.16 -5.12 27.68
C ILE A 110 11.15 -4.06 28.16
N GLY A 111 10.77 -2.78 28.05
CA GLY A 111 11.61 -1.65 28.44
C GLY A 111 12.67 -1.26 27.40
N GLN A 112 12.85 -2.01 26.32
CA GLN A 112 13.76 -1.61 25.24
C GLN A 112 13.23 -0.39 24.49
N LEU A 113 14.14 0.50 24.06
CA LEU A 113 13.84 1.51 23.05
C LEU A 113 14.26 0.93 21.69
N ILE A 114 13.31 0.77 20.78
CA ILE A 114 13.55 0.23 19.44
C ILE A 114 13.24 1.27 18.38
N LYS A 115 14.03 1.27 17.30
CA LYS A 115 13.80 2.09 16.11
C LYS A 115 13.21 1.20 15.02
N ILE A 116 12.07 1.60 14.48
CA ILE A 116 11.26 0.83 13.53
C ILE A 116 11.28 1.54 12.19
N ARG A 117 11.55 0.81 11.11
CA ARG A 117 11.26 1.21 9.73
C ARG A 117 9.88 0.66 9.34
N ILE A 118 8.98 1.53 8.91
CA ILE A 118 7.61 1.19 8.55
C ILE A 118 7.53 0.66 7.11
N PRO A 119 7.31 -0.63 6.86
CA PRO A 119 7.28 -1.16 5.50
C PRO A 119 6.08 -0.63 4.68
N LEU A 120 6.11 -0.91 3.37
CA LEU A 120 5.07 -0.59 2.38
C LEU A 120 4.99 0.89 1.97
N ILE A 121 5.74 1.77 2.62
CA ILE A 121 5.86 3.19 2.30
C ILE A 121 7.31 3.67 2.34
N ASP A 122 7.56 4.81 1.71
CA ASP A 122 8.80 5.58 1.81
C ASP A 122 8.45 7.06 1.82
N THR A 123 8.88 7.76 2.85
CA THR A 123 8.71 9.21 2.97
C THR A 123 9.92 9.96 2.44
N LEU A 124 9.79 11.26 2.23
CA LEU A 124 10.94 12.08 1.85
C LEU A 124 11.93 12.13 3.01
N GLU A 125 13.21 12.29 2.70
CA GLU A 125 14.27 12.21 3.70
C GLU A 125 14.47 13.58 4.39
N GLU A 126 14.22 13.68 5.70
CA GLU A 126 14.43 14.91 6.48
C GLU A 126 15.88 15.04 7.00
N ASN A 127 16.49 13.91 7.37
CA ASN A 127 17.72 13.87 8.19
C ASN A 127 18.96 13.35 7.45
N THR A 128 18.93 13.28 6.12
CA THR A 128 20.06 12.83 5.30
C THR A 128 20.94 14.03 4.91
N GLU A 129 22.26 13.87 4.89
CA GLU A 129 23.18 15.00 4.61
C GLU A 129 23.03 15.50 3.16
N ASP A 130 22.89 14.57 2.21
CA ASP A 130 22.94 14.85 0.77
C ASP A 130 21.59 15.23 0.12
N VAL A 131 20.52 15.41 0.90
CA VAL A 131 19.20 15.74 0.33
C VAL A 131 18.97 17.24 0.24
N THR A 132 18.26 17.64 -0.81
CA THR A 132 18.08 19.05 -1.17
C THR A 132 17.25 19.81 -0.10
N GLU A 133 17.43 21.12 0.02
CA GLU A 133 16.59 21.97 0.89
C GLU A 133 15.09 21.75 0.59
N ARG A 134 14.76 21.58 -0.69
CA ARG A 134 13.39 21.33 -1.14
C ARG A 134 12.83 20.00 -0.62
N GLU A 135 13.60 18.92 -0.74
CA GLU A 135 13.22 17.61 -0.22
C GLU A 135 13.06 17.66 1.31
N LYS A 136 14.00 18.26 2.04
CA LYS A 136 13.93 18.41 3.52
C LYS A 136 12.66 19.15 3.96
N ASN A 137 12.32 20.26 3.30
CA ASN A 137 11.11 21.01 3.66
C ASN A 137 9.82 20.28 3.29
N LEU A 138 9.83 19.44 2.25
CA LEU A 138 8.69 18.59 1.93
C LEU A 138 8.57 17.42 2.92
N ALA A 139 9.69 16.78 3.28
CA ALA A 139 9.77 15.74 4.30
C ALA A 139 9.24 16.22 5.66
N HIS A 140 9.45 17.50 5.99
CA HIS A 140 8.87 18.06 7.20
C HIS A 140 7.33 17.93 7.24
N LEU A 141 6.64 18.09 6.10
CA LEU A 141 5.18 18.02 6.02
C LEU A 141 4.65 16.60 6.23
N ASP A 142 5.28 15.59 5.61
CA ASP A 142 4.88 14.20 5.84
C ASP A 142 5.18 13.75 7.27
N SER A 143 6.28 14.23 7.84
CA SER A 143 6.69 13.96 9.21
C SER A 143 5.80 14.68 10.23
N GLU A 144 5.32 15.90 9.94
CA GLU A 144 4.31 16.59 10.73
C GLU A 144 3.00 15.81 10.76
N TYR A 145 2.54 15.30 9.61
CA TYR A 145 1.36 14.46 9.57
C TYR A 145 1.57 13.17 10.38
N ALA A 146 2.71 12.49 10.23
CA ALA A 146 3.05 11.30 11.01
C ALA A 146 3.02 11.59 12.53
N ARG A 147 3.62 12.70 12.97
CA ARG A 147 3.58 13.17 14.36
C ARG A 147 2.15 13.47 14.84
N SER A 148 1.28 13.96 13.97
CA SER A 148 -0.12 14.28 14.32
C SER A 148 -0.97 13.03 14.60
N ILE A 149 -0.74 11.94 13.87
CA ILE A 149 -1.49 10.68 14.05
C ILE A 149 -0.83 9.72 15.05
N LEU A 150 0.45 9.94 15.35
CA LEU A 150 1.23 9.22 16.35
C LEU A 150 1.87 10.18 17.36
N PRO A 151 1.09 10.90 18.17
CA PRO A 151 1.65 11.75 19.22
C PRO A 151 2.49 10.93 20.21
N ILE A 152 3.51 11.55 20.79
CA ILE A 152 4.37 10.91 21.80
C ILE A 152 3.50 10.37 22.94
N GLY A 153 3.78 9.14 23.37
CA GLY A 153 3.01 8.42 24.39
C GLY A 153 1.85 7.59 23.83
N SER A 154 1.53 7.70 22.53
CA SER A 154 0.49 6.86 21.90
C SER A 154 0.81 5.39 22.05
N LYS A 155 -0.19 4.61 22.46
CA LYS A 155 -0.10 3.14 22.50
C LYS A 155 -0.16 2.59 21.09
N VAL A 156 0.73 1.67 20.78
CA VAL A 156 0.82 1.05 19.47
C VAL A 156 1.10 -0.45 19.58
N ARG A 157 0.67 -1.15 18.54
CA ARG A 157 0.91 -2.57 18.35
C ARG A 157 1.72 -2.77 17.08
N LEU A 158 2.71 -3.65 17.13
CA LEU A 158 3.55 -3.97 15.99
C LEU A 158 3.64 -5.48 15.78
N ILE A 159 3.81 -5.85 14.51
CA ILE A 159 4.08 -7.22 14.06
C ILE A 159 5.14 -7.19 12.96
N SER A 160 5.82 -8.32 12.73
CA SER A 160 6.85 -8.46 11.71
C SER A 160 6.69 -9.77 10.93
N ASP A 161 7.06 -9.75 9.65
CA ASP A 161 7.06 -10.92 8.76
C ASP A 161 8.08 -11.99 9.19
N ASP A 162 9.14 -11.59 9.90
CA ASP A 162 10.31 -12.42 10.18
C ASP A 162 10.56 -12.64 11.68
N GLY A 163 9.60 -12.28 12.52
CA GLY A 163 9.75 -12.36 13.96
C GLY A 163 10.86 -11.47 14.53
N TRP A 164 11.14 -10.33 13.90
CA TRP A 164 12.13 -9.32 14.34
C TRP A 164 13.60 -9.70 14.11
N ILE A 165 13.85 -10.72 13.29
CA ILE A 165 15.20 -11.22 13.03
C ILE A 165 15.98 -10.25 12.14
N ASN A 166 15.39 -9.79 11.04
CA ASN A 166 16.10 -8.92 10.10
C ASN A 166 15.98 -7.46 10.51
N LYS A 167 17.06 -6.72 10.24
CA LYS A 167 17.14 -5.28 10.40
C LYS A 167 17.43 -4.61 9.07
N SER A 168 16.91 -3.40 8.89
CA SER A 168 17.36 -2.46 7.88
C SER A 168 18.30 -1.46 8.55
N TYR A 169 19.60 -1.67 8.41
CA TYR A 169 20.63 -1.00 9.20
C TYR A 169 20.41 -1.21 10.70
N ASP A 170 20.21 -0.15 11.47
CA ASP A 170 19.94 -0.20 12.91
C ASP A 170 18.45 -0.37 13.26
N ARG A 171 17.57 -0.41 12.26
CA ARG A 171 16.10 -0.41 12.42
C ARG A 171 15.52 -1.81 12.30
N SER A 172 14.63 -2.18 13.21
CA SER A 172 13.74 -3.33 12.99
C SER A 172 12.67 -2.96 11.95
N VAL A 173 12.25 -3.91 11.12
CA VAL A 173 11.13 -3.69 10.18
C VAL A 173 9.85 -4.16 10.87
N GLY A 174 8.82 -3.32 10.89
CA GLY A 174 7.58 -3.66 11.59
C GLY A 174 6.37 -2.90 11.09
N TYR A 175 5.25 -3.60 10.96
CA TYR A 175 3.97 -3.01 10.62
C TYR A 175 3.33 -2.42 11.87
N LEU A 176 3.11 -1.11 11.88
CA LEU A 176 2.59 -0.40 13.05
C LEU A 176 1.09 -0.18 12.95
N PHE A 177 0.42 -0.52 14.06
CA PHE A 177 -1.01 -0.36 14.25
C PHE A 177 -1.30 0.53 15.46
N TYR A 178 -2.31 1.39 15.32
CA TYR A 178 -2.63 2.46 16.27
C TYR A 178 -4.13 2.77 16.30
N GLY A 179 -4.53 3.71 17.15
CA GLY A 179 -5.92 4.06 17.40
C GLY A 179 -6.64 3.06 18.31
N ASP A 180 -7.93 3.28 18.53
CA ASP A 180 -8.74 2.46 19.42
C ASP A 180 -8.68 0.99 19.03
N GLY A 181 -8.21 0.14 19.95
CA GLY A 181 -8.04 -1.29 19.70
C GLY A 181 -7.05 -1.64 18.59
N TYR A 182 -6.13 -0.73 18.24
CA TYR A 182 -5.12 -0.92 17.19
C TYR A 182 -5.72 -1.18 15.79
N LYS A 183 -6.90 -0.59 15.53
CA LYS A 183 -7.67 -0.82 14.30
C LYS A 183 -7.04 -0.21 13.05
N LYS A 184 -6.25 0.85 13.18
CA LYS A 184 -5.65 1.57 12.05
C LYS A 184 -4.23 1.09 11.80
N ASN A 185 -3.84 1.00 10.54
CA ASN A 185 -2.45 0.76 10.14
C ASN A 185 -1.79 2.07 9.67
N PHE A 186 -0.56 2.32 10.11
CA PHE A 186 0.13 3.58 9.87
C PHE A 186 0.49 3.79 8.39
N SER A 187 1.07 2.81 7.70
CA SER A 187 1.40 2.90 6.26
C SER A 187 0.17 3.25 5.42
N ILE A 188 -0.95 2.58 5.71
CA ILE A 188 -2.24 2.81 5.05
C ILE A 188 -2.75 4.23 5.33
N SER A 189 -2.59 4.72 6.56
CA SER A 189 -3.01 6.07 6.95
C SER A 189 -2.20 7.17 6.25
N MET A 190 -0.89 6.96 6.08
CA MET A 190 0.00 7.87 5.34
C MET A 190 -0.41 7.94 3.86
N LEU A 191 -0.64 6.79 3.22
CA LEU A 191 -1.05 6.70 1.82
C LEU A 191 -2.45 7.29 1.58
N ALA A 192 -3.42 6.95 2.43
CA ALA A 192 -4.80 7.42 2.34
C ALA A 192 -4.92 8.94 2.48
N ASN A 193 -3.91 9.58 3.05
CA ASN A 193 -3.83 11.03 3.20
C ASN A 193 -2.82 11.69 2.24
N GLY A 194 -2.23 10.92 1.32
CA GLY A 194 -1.40 11.45 0.24
C GLY A 194 -0.06 12.05 0.69
N TRP A 195 0.49 11.56 1.80
CA TRP A 195 1.75 12.07 2.38
C TRP A 195 2.97 11.21 2.05
N THR A 196 2.83 10.18 1.21
CA THR A 196 3.94 9.27 0.91
C THR A 196 3.68 8.52 -0.40
N LEU A 197 4.74 7.90 -0.94
CA LEU A 197 4.63 6.89 -1.98
C LEU A 197 4.71 5.47 -1.39
N PRO A 198 4.11 4.48 -2.05
CA PRO A 198 4.25 3.08 -1.65
C PRO A 198 5.67 2.58 -2.00
N ARG A 199 6.22 1.73 -1.14
CA ARG A 199 7.51 1.06 -1.35
C ARG A 199 7.40 -0.41 -1.04
N PHE A 200 7.43 -1.24 -2.08
CA PHE A 200 7.39 -2.68 -1.96
C PHE A 200 7.91 -3.31 -3.25
N ASN A 201 8.78 -4.28 -3.16
CA ASN A 201 9.33 -4.89 -4.36
C ASN A 201 8.33 -5.86 -5.04
N GLU A 202 8.71 -6.32 -6.23
CA GLU A 202 7.94 -7.29 -7.01
C GLU A 202 7.66 -8.62 -6.27
N ARG A 203 8.54 -9.04 -5.36
CA ARG A 203 8.34 -10.27 -4.58
C ARG A 203 7.12 -10.16 -3.67
N VAL A 204 6.88 -8.99 -3.08
CA VAL A 204 5.70 -8.75 -2.23
C VAL A 204 4.42 -8.92 -3.04
N LEU A 205 4.33 -8.33 -4.24
CA LEU A 205 3.14 -8.50 -5.09
C LEU A 205 2.95 -9.96 -5.52
N LYS A 206 4.03 -10.65 -5.92
CA LYS A 206 3.96 -12.06 -6.32
C LYS A 206 3.53 -12.96 -5.16
N SER A 207 4.01 -12.70 -3.94
CA SER A 207 3.56 -13.40 -2.73
C SER A 207 2.07 -13.22 -2.54
N PHE A 208 1.58 -11.97 -2.54
CA PHE A 208 0.16 -11.67 -2.43
C PHE A 208 -0.67 -12.43 -3.47
N MET A 209 -0.27 -12.42 -4.74
CA MET A 209 -1.01 -13.08 -5.82
C MET A 209 -1.06 -14.60 -5.62
N PHE A 210 0.02 -15.21 -5.14
CA PHE A 210 0.10 -16.63 -4.84
C PHE A 210 -0.71 -17.03 -3.60
N GLU A 211 -0.65 -16.21 -2.55
CA GLU A 211 -1.30 -16.44 -1.26
C GLU A 211 -2.77 -15.98 -1.23
N TYR A 212 -3.25 -15.29 -2.27
CA TYR A 212 -4.55 -14.61 -2.28
C TYR A 212 -5.71 -15.50 -1.85
N ASN A 213 -5.78 -16.73 -2.39
CA ASN A 213 -6.85 -17.68 -2.11
C ASN A 213 -6.58 -18.57 -0.89
N LYS A 214 -5.41 -18.46 -0.25
CA LYS A 214 -5.13 -19.20 0.98
C LYS A 214 -5.83 -18.55 2.15
N LYS A 215 -6.37 -19.40 3.03
CA LYS A 215 -7.06 -19.00 4.26
C LYS A 215 -6.14 -18.13 5.12
N ASP A 216 -4.96 -18.67 5.41
CA ASP A 216 -3.90 -18.05 6.18
C ASP A 216 -2.73 -17.73 5.25
N LYS A 217 -2.18 -16.53 5.36
CA LYS A 217 -1.09 -16.02 4.53
C LYS A 217 0.19 -15.96 5.34
N SER A 218 1.30 -16.19 4.66
CA SER A 218 2.62 -16.30 5.28
C SER A 218 3.22 -14.95 5.66
N LEU A 219 2.80 -13.85 5.02
CA LEU A 219 3.32 -12.50 5.27
C LEU A 219 2.19 -11.55 5.67
N VAL A 220 2.51 -10.62 6.57
CA VAL A 220 1.67 -9.49 6.94
C VAL A 220 1.35 -8.64 5.70
N SER A 221 2.33 -8.44 4.80
CA SER A 221 2.12 -7.71 3.55
C SER A 221 1.00 -8.30 2.70
N ASP A 222 0.83 -9.62 2.70
CA ASP A 222 -0.18 -10.30 1.88
C ASP A 222 -1.60 -10.04 2.42
N TYR A 223 -1.75 -9.72 3.70
CA TYR A 223 -3.03 -9.22 4.25
C TYR A 223 -3.24 -7.74 3.92
N LEU A 224 -2.19 -6.93 3.94
CA LEU A 224 -2.30 -5.47 3.88
C LEU A 224 -2.34 -4.92 2.44
N LEU A 225 -1.75 -5.61 1.47
CA LEU A 225 -1.51 -5.05 0.12
C LEU A 225 -2.77 -4.52 -0.59
N PRO A 226 -3.96 -5.16 -0.50
CA PRO A 226 -5.18 -4.58 -1.08
C PRO A 226 -5.57 -3.23 -0.47
N PHE A 227 -5.41 -3.09 0.85
CA PHE A 227 -5.74 -1.86 1.57
C PHE A 227 -4.73 -0.76 1.29
N VAL A 228 -3.45 -1.12 1.15
CA VAL A 228 -2.37 -0.24 0.68
C VAL A 228 -2.69 0.29 -0.72
N ALA A 229 -3.10 -0.58 -1.64
CA ALA A 229 -3.51 -0.20 -2.98
C ALA A 229 -4.69 0.77 -2.95
N HIS A 230 -5.75 0.43 -2.21
CA HIS A 230 -6.92 1.29 -2.08
C HIS A 230 -6.57 2.65 -1.48
N ALA A 231 -5.85 2.68 -0.36
CA ALA A 231 -5.41 3.89 0.30
C ALA A 231 -4.57 4.82 -0.61
N PHE A 232 -3.61 4.26 -1.35
CA PHE A 232 -2.80 5.04 -2.29
C PHE A 232 -3.66 5.73 -3.36
N ASN A 233 -4.60 4.99 -3.96
CA ASN A 233 -5.50 5.56 -4.96
C ASN A 233 -6.45 6.59 -4.34
N GLU A 234 -7.01 6.34 -3.16
CA GLU A 234 -7.88 7.29 -2.46
C GLU A 234 -7.16 8.61 -2.13
N GLY A 235 -5.92 8.54 -1.61
CA GLY A 235 -5.11 9.73 -1.33
C GLY A 235 -4.86 10.58 -2.57
N PHE A 236 -4.52 9.95 -3.69
CA PHE A 236 -4.25 10.61 -4.96
C PHE A 236 -5.52 11.17 -5.64
N ILE A 237 -6.58 10.36 -5.71
CA ILE A 237 -7.83 10.72 -6.41
C ILE A 237 -8.52 11.86 -5.68
N ASN A 238 -8.58 11.79 -4.35
CA ASN A 238 -9.22 12.80 -3.51
C ASN A 238 -8.33 14.01 -3.20
N LYS A 239 -7.17 14.13 -3.86
CA LYS A 239 -6.28 15.30 -3.76
C LYS A 239 -5.88 15.64 -2.33
N LYS A 240 -5.47 14.62 -1.56
CA LYS A 240 -4.98 14.79 -0.19
C LYS A 240 -3.46 14.97 -0.14
N GLY A 241 -2.97 15.54 0.96
CA GLY A 241 -1.54 15.71 1.23
C GLY A 241 -0.81 16.43 0.10
N PHE A 242 0.27 15.82 -0.40
CA PHE A 242 1.04 16.36 -1.52
C PHE A 242 0.23 16.52 -2.81
N TYR A 243 -0.87 15.77 -2.97
CA TYR A 243 -1.73 15.84 -4.15
C TYR A 243 -2.80 16.94 -4.08
N ASN A 244 -2.79 17.78 -3.04
CA ASN A 244 -3.73 18.89 -2.90
C ASN A 244 -3.72 19.81 -4.13
N SER A 245 -4.91 20.13 -4.65
CA SER A 245 -5.08 21.00 -5.82
C SER A 245 -4.56 22.43 -5.59
N ASN A 246 -4.59 22.89 -4.34
CA ASN A 246 -4.03 24.17 -3.91
C ASN A 246 -2.51 24.11 -3.68
N GLY A 247 -1.90 22.93 -3.78
CA GLY A 247 -0.51 22.70 -3.48
C GLY A 247 -0.19 22.69 -1.99
N VAL A 248 1.06 22.42 -1.68
CA VAL A 248 1.64 22.52 -0.33
C VAL A 248 2.61 23.68 -0.27
N ASN A 249 2.71 24.33 0.88
CA ASN A 249 3.61 25.46 1.06
C ASN A 249 4.87 25.01 1.79
N ILE A 250 6.02 25.33 1.24
CA ILE A 250 7.33 25.13 1.86
C ILE A 250 8.12 26.43 1.87
N LYS A 251 9.20 26.50 2.65
CA LYS A 251 10.13 27.62 2.65
C LYS A 251 11.37 27.23 1.85
N LEU A 252 11.72 28.00 0.82
CA LEU A 252 12.94 27.81 0.03
C LEU A 252 13.72 29.11 0.03
N ASN A 253 14.99 29.10 0.44
CA ASN A 253 15.82 30.30 0.50
C ASN A 253 15.12 31.46 1.23
N GLY A 254 14.44 31.15 2.35
CA GLY A 254 13.71 32.15 3.12
C GLY A 254 12.30 32.50 2.62
N LYS A 255 11.91 32.09 1.40
CA LYS A 255 10.65 32.49 0.75
C LYS A 255 9.61 31.38 0.76
N LYS A 256 8.36 31.74 1.07
CA LYS A 256 7.22 30.81 0.95
C LYS A 256 7.00 30.47 -0.52
N THR A 257 7.06 29.18 -0.85
CA THR A 257 6.87 28.65 -2.20
C THR A 257 5.75 27.61 -2.17
N ASN A 258 4.80 27.73 -3.10
CA ASN A 258 3.70 26.78 -3.25
C ASN A 258 4.06 25.73 -4.31
N ILE A 259 4.06 24.46 -3.91
CA ILE A 259 4.42 23.31 -4.74
C ILE A 259 3.17 22.50 -5.06
N LYS A 260 2.99 22.16 -6.33
CA LYS A 260 1.86 21.37 -6.82
C LYS A 260 2.33 20.10 -7.48
N PHE A 261 1.89 18.96 -6.96
CA PHE A 261 2.13 17.66 -7.57
C PHE A 261 0.89 17.22 -8.33
N LYS A 262 1.00 17.14 -9.67
CA LYS A 262 -0.12 16.73 -10.53
C LYS A 262 -0.51 15.25 -10.32
N ASN A 263 0.47 14.40 -10.06
CA ASN A 263 0.32 12.95 -9.94
C ASN A 263 1.48 12.33 -9.14
N PRO A 264 1.39 11.02 -8.80
CA PRO A 264 2.45 10.34 -8.06
C PRO A 264 3.81 10.34 -8.76
N GLN A 265 3.85 10.30 -10.09
CA GLN A 265 5.09 10.40 -10.88
C GLN A 265 5.78 11.77 -10.73
N ALA A 266 5.02 12.85 -10.52
CA ALA A 266 5.58 14.16 -10.24
C ALA A 266 6.17 14.22 -8.83
N LEU A 267 5.46 13.66 -7.84
CA LEU A 267 5.96 13.56 -6.47
C LEU A 267 7.23 12.70 -6.39
N SER A 268 7.28 11.60 -7.13
CA SER A 268 8.43 10.68 -7.10
C SER A 268 9.74 11.33 -7.53
N LYS A 269 9.69 12.42 -8.30
CA LYS A 269 10.89 13.17 -8.72
C LYS A 269 11.54 13.97 -7.59
N GLU A 270 10.84 14.15 -6.47
CA GLU A 270 11.39 14.81 -5.29
C GLU A 270 12.22 13.87 -4.41
N TYR A 271 12.11 12.55 -4.63
CA TYR A 271 12.90 11.54 -3.90
C TYR A 271 14.25 11.33 -4.62
N LEU A 272 15.34 11.85 -4.06
CA LEU A 272 16.64 11.85 -4.72
C LEU A 272 17.17 10.44 -5.02
N SER A 273 17.07 9.52 -4.06
CA SER A 273 17.72 8.20 -4.16
C SER A 273 16.81 7.08 -4.69
N HIS A 274 15.49 7.22 -4.54
CA HIS A 274 14.56 6.09 -4.71
C HIS A 274 13.34 6.38 -5.58
N GLY A 275 13.21 7.60 -6.11
CA GLY A 275 12.01 8.06 -6.84
C GLY A 275 11.55 7.16 -7.98
N GLU A 276 12.48 6.62 -8.77
CA GLU A 276 12.14 5.70 -9.87
C GLU A 276 11.58 4.37 -9.37
N THR A 277 12.19 3.79 -8.33
CA THR A 277 11.69 2.53 -7.74
C THR A 277 10.31 2.72 -7.12
N LEU A 278 10.11 3.81 -6.39
CA LEU A 278 8.84 4.11 -5.72
C LEU A 278 7.66 4.24 -6.69
N ILE A 279 7.86 4.91 -7.83
CA ILE A 279 6.78 5.04 -8.80
C ILE A 279 6.50 3.73 -9.54
N LEU A 280 7.52 2.91 -9.82
CA LEU A 280 7.31 1.58 -10.38
C LEU A 280 6.52 0.69 -9.43
N ASP A 281 6.79 0.75 -8.13
CA ASP A 281 6.00 0.08 -7.09
C ASP A 281 4.58 0.64 -7.07
N GLY A 282 4.43 1.97 -7.13
CA GLY A 282 3.15 2.64 -7.27
C GLY A 282 2.31 2.13 -8.44
N TYR A 283 2.88 1.94 -9.62
CA TYR A 283 2.14 1.44 -10.80
C TYR A 283 1.61 0.01 -10.62
N ARG A 284 2.23 -0.81 -9.77
CA ARG A 284 1.74 -2.16 -9.46
C ARG A 284 0.46 -2.15 -8.63
N ILE A 285 0.19 -1.05 -7.91
CA ILE A 285 -1.00 -0.89 -7.06
C ILE A 285 -1.86 0.33 -7.43
N MET A 286 -1.61 0.98 -8.57
CA MET A 286 -2.41 2.10 -9.06
C MET A 286 -3.55 1.58 -9.94
N TYR A 287 -4.68 2.29 -9.97
CA TYR A 287 -5.73 1.97 -10.93
C TYR A 287 -5.18 2.08 -12.37
N PRO A 288 -5.44 1.08 -13.23
CA PRO A 288 -4.94 1.06 -14.60
C PRO A 288 -5.22 2.33 -15.41
N SER A 289 -6.36 2.99 -15.16
CA SER A 289 -6.73 4.25 -15.83
C SER A 289 -5.81 5.45 -15.55
N TYR A 290 -4.96 5.37 -14.51
CA TYR A 290 -4.01 6.43 -14.14
C TYR A 290 -2.55 6.09 -14.48
N ILE A 291 -2.29 4.91 -15.05
CA ILE A 291 -0.96 4.47 -15.44
C ILE A 291 -0.72 4.85 -16.90
N SER A 292 0.45 5.43 -17.21
CA SER A 292 0.79 5.69 -18.61
C SER A 292 1.03 4.38 -19.36
N ARG A 293 0.72 4.38 -20.66
CA ARG A 293 0.86 3.19 -21.51
C ARG A 293 2.26 2.57 -21.50
N SER A 294 3.31 3.39 -21.32
CA SER A 294 4.70 2.95 -21.27
C SER A 294 5.05 2.11 -20.04
N TYR A 295 4.32 2.28 -18.93
CA TYR A 295 4.56 1.56 -17.67
C TYR A 295 3.48 0.52 -17.36
N TRP A 296 2.55 0.32 -18.30
CA TRP A 296 1.44 -0.59 -18.10
C TRP A 296 1.87 -2.06 -18.17
N ASN A 297 1.64 -2.80 -17.09
CA ASN A 297 1.85 -4.24 -17.03
C ASN A 297 0.68 -4.93 -16.29
N PRO A 298 -0.33 -5.48 -17.00
CA PRO A 298 -1.51 -6.07 -16.38
C PRO A 298 -1.20 -7.31 -15.54
N LYS A 299 -0.12 -8.04 -15.86
CA LYS A 299 0.30 -9.22 -15.08
C LYS A 299 0.89 -8.83 -13.72
N MET A 300 1.34 -7.59 -13.59
CA MET A 300 2.00 -7.05 -12.41
C MET A 300 1.19 -5.93 -11.78
N ASN A 301 -0.14 -5.96 -11.92
CA ASN A 301 -1.04 -4.99 -11.30
C ASN A 301 -2.10 -5.69 -10.44
N ILE A 302 -2.23 -5.24 -9.19
CA ILE A 302 -3.14 -5.85 -8.21
C ILE A 302 -4.60 -5.79 -8.66
N TYR A 303 -5.03 -4.70 -9.30
CA TYR A 303 -6.43 -4.51 -9.66
C TYR A 303 -6.84 -5.37 -10.86
N GLU A 304 -5.96 -5.59 -11.83
CA GLU A 304 -6.19 -6.58 -12.89
C GLU A 304 -6.25 -8.00 -12.33
N PHE A 305 -5.36 -8.33 -11.39
CA PHE A 305 -5.40 -9.63 -10.72
C PHE A 305 -6.74 -9.84 -9.99
N LEU A 306 -7.20 -8.86 -9.22
CA LEU A 306 -8.46 -8.93 -8.49
C LEU A 306 -9.67 -9.03 -9.42
N LYS A 307 -9.68 -8.23 -10.50
CA LYS A 307 -10.71 -8.28 -11.55
C LYS A 307 -10.82 -9.67 -12.16
N ASN A 308 -9.70 -10.25 -12.58
CA ASN A 308 -9.69 -11.58 -13.21
C ASN A 308 -10.17 -12.68 -12.24
N ASN A 309 -9.81 -12.59 -10.96
CA ASN A 309 -10.25 -13.54 -9.94
C ASN A 309 -11.74 -13.43 -9.57
N GLN A 310 -12.39 -12.30 -9.84
CA GLN A 310 -13.84 -12.17 -9.66
C GLN A 310 -14.61 -12.75 -10.85
N GLN A 311 -14.13 -12.51 -12.07
CA GLN A 311 -14.79 -13.00 -13.28
C GLN A 311 -14.80 -14.54 -13.37
N THR A 312 -13.76 -15.21 -12.86
CA THR A 312 -13.69 -16.67 -12.80
C THR A 312 -14.66 -17.31 -11.80
N LYS A 313 -15.28 -16.55 -10.89
CA LYS A 313 -16.28 -17.05 -9.93
C LYS A 313 -17.73 -16.91 -10.41
N THR A 314 -17.94 -16.17 -11.49
CA THR A 314 -19.26 -15.94 -12.12
C THR A 314 -19.50 -16.83 -13.35
N LYS A 315 -18.58 -17.75 -13.65
CA LYS A 315 -18.74 -18.81 -14.64
C LYS A 315 -18.75 -20.15 -13.92
#